data_AF-A0A356IJA9-F1
#
_entry.id   AF-A0A356IJA9-F1
#
_cell.length_a   1.000
_cell.length_b   1.000
_cell.length_c   1.000
_cell.angle_alpha   90.00
_cell.angle_beta   90.00
_cell.angle_gamma   90.00
#
_symmetry.space_group_name_H-M   'P 1'
#
loop_
_entity.id
_entity.type
_entity.pdbx_description
1 polymer ?
#
loop_
_entity_poly.entity_id
_entity_poly.type
_entity_poly.pdbx_seq_one_letter_code
_entity_poly.pdbx_strand_id
1 'polypeptide(L)'
;MSEAIRYEKDSDNIVVLTMDAPGQSANTMNETYKTSMDECIDRLEKEENLAGVVLTSAKKTFFAGGDLNELVKATPEVAQEFMDGVTAIKAQLRRLEMIKAPVVAAINGAALGGGYEICLACNHRIAINDRKTKIGLPEVTLGLLPGGGGVVRLTRLLGFEAAAPFLMEGKQVNPEQALKAGLIHELADNAEDMLAKAKAFCKANPNVQQPWDTKGYKVPGGTPSHPGLAMKLPIVPAMLKNKTKGCYPAPEAILSAAVESLQVDVDTAFKIEGRYFTSLA
;
A
#
# COMPACT_ATOMS: atom_id res chain seq x y z
N MET A 1 20.14 -13.68 -6.22
CA MET A 1 19.57 -12.58 -5.43
C MET A 1 19.94 -11.31 -6.14
N SER A 2 18.93 -10.73 -6.77
CA SER A 2 18.96 -9.39 -7.34
C SER A 2 19.54 -8.35 -6.36
N GLU A 3 20.26 -7.36 -6.89
CA GLU A 3 20.96 -6.34 -6.08
C GLU A 3 20.01 -5.32 -5.39
N ALA A 4 18.73 -5.29 -5.73
CA ALA A 4 17.83 -4.21 -5.30
C ALA A 4 17.19 -4.43 -3.92
N ILE A 5 17.22 -5.64 -3.36
CA ILE A 5 16.74 -5.90 -1.99
C ILE A 5 17.76 -6.78 -1.26
N ARG A 6 18.34 -6.23 -0.19
CA ARG A 6 19.22 -6.97 0.71
C ARG A 6 18.38 -7.73 1.72
N TYR A 7 18.73 -9.00 1.93
CA TYR A 7 18.04 -9.92 2.83
C TYR A 7 18.96 -10.30 3.99
N GLU A 8 18.64 -9.83 5.20
CA GLU A 8 19.46 -10.05 6.40
C GLU A 8 18.60 -10.65 7.52
N LYS A 9 18.93 -11.86 7.98
CA LYS A 9 18.27 -12.50 9.12
C LYS A 9 19.13 -12.32 10.36
N ASP A 10 18.55 -11.80 11.44
CA ASP A 10 19.25 -11.64 12.71
C ASP A 10 19.14 -12.87 13.63
N SER A 11 19.79 -12.80 14.80
CA SER A 11 19.79 -13.87 15.80
C SER A 11 18.43 -14.14 16.43
N ASP A 12 17.47 -13.21 16.31
CA ASP A 12 16.10 -13.38 16.79
C ASP A 12 15.17 -13.98 15.72
N ASN A 13 15.73 -14.42 14.59
CA ASN A 13 15.01 -14.90 13.41
C ASN A 13 14.10 -13.84 12.77
N ILE A 14 14.42 -12.56 12.92
CA ILE A 14 13.75 -11.47 12.21
C ILE A 14 14.53 -11.18 10.93
N VAL A 15 13.82 -11.16 9.80
CA VAL A 15 14.40 -10.80 8.51
C VAL A 15 14.20 -9.32 8.25
N VAL A 16 15.29 -8.60 7.95
CA VAL A 16 15.26 -7.23 7.47
C VAL A 16 15.44 -7.25 5.95
N LEU A 17 14.44 -6.77 5.23
CA LEU A 17 14.49 -6.53 3.79
C LEU A 17 14.80 -5.05 3.56
N THR A 18 16.02 -4.76 3.10
CA THR A 18 16.44 -3.39 2.81
C THR A 18 16.41 -3.12 1.31
N MET A 19 15.46 -2.30 0.87
CA MET A 19 15.33 -1.87 -0.52
C MET A 19 16.38 -0.83 -0.88
N ASP A 20 17.16 -1.11 -1.92
CA ASP A 20 18.26 -0.26 -2.39
C ASP A 20 18.49 -0.43 -3.90
N ALA A 21 17.61 0.14 -4.72
CA ALA A 21 17.71 0.04 -6.17
C ALA A 21 19.09 0.54 -6.70
N PRO A 22 19.89 -0.29 -7.36
CA PRO A 22 21.23 0.08 -7.80
C PRO A 22 21.17 1.17 -8.89
N GLY A 23 22.09 2.14 -8.82
CA GLY A 23 22.17 3.24 -9.79
C GLY A 23 21.02 4.25 -9.75
N GLN A 24 20.06 4.10 -8.84
CA GLN A 24 18.90 5.00 -8.72
C GLN A 24 18.91 5.76 -7.39
N SER A 25 18.40 7.00 -7.41
CA SER A 25 18.30 7.84 -6.21
C SER A 25 17.10 7.50 -5.33
N ALA A 26 16.12 6.78 -5.86
CA ALA A 26 14.92 6.32 -5.17
C ALA A 26 14.55 4.90 -5.64
N ASN A 27 13.83 4.17 -4.79
CA ASN A 27 13.23 2.89 -5.14
C ASN A 27 11.91 3.12 -5.90
N THR A 28 11.70 2.41 -7.00
CA THR A 28 10.46 2.44 -7.80
C THR A 28 9.97 1.03 -8.11
N MET A 29 8.68 0.89 -8.40
CA MET A 29 8.04 -0.39 -8.69
C MET A 29 8.26 -0.79 -10.16
N ASN A 30 9.52 -1.06 -10.50
CA ASN A 30 9.97 -1.54 -11.81
C ASN A 30 10.16 -3.06 -11.85
N GLU A 31 10.56 -3.62 -12.99
CA GLU A 31 10.84 -5.06 -13.14
C GLU A 31 11.88 -5.56 -12.14
N THR A 32 12.94 -4.80 -11.89
CA THR A 32 13.98 -5.18 -10.92
C THR A 32 13.38 -5.35 -9.53
N TYR A 33 12.58 -4.38 -9.05
CA TYR A 33 11.87 -4.49 -7.78
C TYR A 33 10.95 -5.71 -7.76
N LYS A 34 10.13 -5.90 -8.80
CA LYS A 34 9.16 -7.01 -8.85
C LYS A 34 9.86 -8.35 -8.71
N THR A 35 10.91 -8.60 -9.49
CA THR A 35 11.70 -9.83 -9.40
C THR A 35 12.37 -9.97 -8.03
N SER A 36 12.96 -8.89 -7.51
CA SER A 36 13.67 -8.93 -6.23
C SER A 36 12.76 -9.24 -5.05
N MET A 37 11.58 -8.63 -5.03
CA MET A 37 10.60 -8.83 -3.97
C MET A 37 10.02 -10.24 -4.04
N ASP A 38 9.82 -10.80 -5.24
CA ASP A 38 9.31 -12.16 -5.41
C ASP A 38 10.33 -13.18 -4.88
N GLU A 39 11.61 -13.03 -5.24
CA GLU A 39 12.71 -13.85 -4.70
C GLU A 39 12.77 -13.78 -3.16
N CYS A 40 12.56 -12.60 -2.58
CA CYS A 40 12.56 -12.40 -1.13
C CYS A 40 11.36 -13.10 -0.48
N ILE A 41 10.15 -12.97 -1.04
CA ILE A 41 8.94 -13.61 -0.51
C ILE A 41 9.04 -15.13 -0.63
N ASP A 42 9.52 -15.65 -1.76
CA ASP A 42 9.79 -17.08 -1.97
C ASP A 42 10.74 -17.65 -0.91
N ARG A 43 11.74 -16.85 -0.52
CA ARG A 43 12.69 -17.23 0.54
C ARG A 43 12.02 -17.16 1.92
N LEU A 44 11.30 -16.08 2.21
CA LEU A 44 10.59 -15.89 3.47
C LEU A 44 9.58 -17.02 3.75
N GLU A 45 8.83 -17.46 2.73
CA GLU A 45 7.86 -18.56 2.85
C GLU A 45 8.52 -19.91 3.19
N LYS A 46 9.84 -20.03 3.00
CA LYS A 46 10.65 -21.23 3.30
C LYS A 46 11.47 -21.08 4.58
N GLU A 47 11.46 -19.93 5.24
CA GLU A 47 12.21 -19.73 6.48
C GLU A 47 11.59 -20.52 7.64
N GLU A 48 12.40 -21.38 8.26
CA GLU A 48 12.05 -22.00 9.52
C GLU A 48 12.18 -20.99 10.66
N ASN A 49 11.19 -21.02 11.57
CA ASN A 49 11.14 -20.18 12.76
C ASN A 49 11.20 -18.66 12.47
N LEU A 50 10.64 -18.20 11.35
CA LEU A 50 10.55 -16.78 11.02
C LEU A 50 9.77 -16.02 12.10
N ALA A 51 10.44 -15.16 12.84
CA ALA A 51 9.84 -14.40 13.94
C ALA A 51 9.24 -13.06 13.50
N GLY A 52 9.58 -12.60 12.30
CA GLY A 52 9.04 -11.38 11.71
C GLY A 52 9.84 -10.90 10.51
N VAL A 53 9.29 -9.91 9.83
CA VAL A 53 9.88 -9.27 8.66
C VAL A 53 9.82 -7.76 8.84
N VAL A 54 10.93 -7.06 8.60
CA VAL A 54 11.00 -5.60 8.59
C VAL A 54 11.38 -5.14 7.19
N LEU A 55 10.51 -4.37 6.54
CA LEU A 55 10.81 -3.72 5.27
C LEU A 55 11.32 -2.31 5.55
N THR A 56 12.49 -1.97 5.01
CA THR A 56 13.11 -0.65 5.14
C THR A 56 13.80 -0.25 3.84
N SER A 57 14.36 0.96 3.76
CA SER A 57 15.07 1.47 2.60
C SER A 57 16.43 2.02 2.97
N ALA A 58 17.42 1.82 2.10
CA ALA A 58 18.73 2.46 2.18
C ALA A 58 18.78 3.84 1.48
N LYS A 59 17.71 4.22 0.76
CA LYS A 59 17.60 5.53 0.11
C LYS A 59 17.13 6.60 1.09
N LYS A 60 17.20 7.88 0.67
CA LYS A 60 16.64 9.00 1.47
C LYS A 60 15.11 8.93 1.58
N THR A 61 14.44 8.35 0.58
CA THR A 61 13.02 8.04 0.60
C THR A 61 12.83 6.57 0.94
N PHE A 62 11.66 6.20 1.44
CA PHE A 62 11.30 4.80 1.61
C PHE A 62 11.12 4.17 0.22
N PHE A 63 10.16 4.69 -0.54
CA PHE A 63 9.81 4.19 -1.87
C PHE A 63 8.95 5.22 -2.63
N ALA A 64 9.23 5.43 -3.92
CA ALA A 64 8.72 6.55 -4.72
C ALA A 64 7.51 6.22 -5.62
N GLY A 65 7.01 4.99 -5.58
CA GLY A 65 5.78 4.59 -6.28
C GLY A 65 6.04 3.80 -7.56
N GLY A 66 5.05 3.80 -8.45
CA GLY A 66 5.14 3.17 -9.77
C GLY A 66 6.27 3.74 -10.63
N ASP A 67 6.88 2.90 -11.47
CA ASP A 67 7.82 3.41 -12.47
C ASP A 67 7.06 4.12 -13.60
N LEU A 68 7.15 5.45 -13.64
CA LEU A 68 6.49 6.25 -14.66
C LEU A 68 6.94 5.88 -16.08
N ASN A 69 8.18 5.40 -16.27
CA ASN A 69 8.65 4.98 -17.58
C ASN A 69 7.93 3.74 -18.09
N GLU A 70 7.46 2.87 -17.18
CA GLU A 70 6.65 1.71 -17.55
C GLU A 70 5.17 2.08 -17.68
N LEU A 71 4.65 2.94 -16.79
CA LEU A 71 3.25 3.35 -16.83
C LEU A 71 2.88 4.08 -18.12
N VAL A 72 3.76 4.94 -18.66
CA VAL A 72 3.49 5.66 -19.93
C VAL A 72 3.47 4.77 -21.17
N LYS A 73 3.86 3.50 -21.05
CA LYS A 73 3.81 2.52 -22.15
C LYS A 73 2.46 1.79 -22.23
N ALA A 74 1.58 1.99 -21.25
CA ALA A 74 0.24 1.40 -21.29
C ALA A 74 -0.54 1.98 -22.47
N THR A 75 -1.06 1.10 -23.33
CA THR A 75 -1.95 1.45 -24.44
C THR A 75 -3.07 0.42 -24.53
N PRO A 76 -4.18 0.71 -25.24
CA PRO A 76 -5.27 -0.25 -25.43
C PRO A 76 -4.80 -1.61 -25.99
N GLU A 77 -3.77 -1.63 -26.82
CA GLU A 77 -3.23 -2.84 -27.44
C GLU A 77 -2.51 -3.76 -26.43
N VAL A 78 -1.88 -3.18 -25.41
CA VAL A 78 -1.14 -3.91 -24.36
C VAL A 78 -1.89 -3.93 -23.02
N ALA A 79 -3.16 -3.53 -22.99
CA ALA A 79 -3.95 -3.39 -21.77
C ALA A 79 -4.03 -4.70 -20.95
N GLN A 80 -4.10 -5.85 -21.61
CA GLN A 80 -4.11 -7.15 -20.92
C GLN A 80 -2.78 -7.44 -20.23
N GLU A 81 -1.65 -7.21 -20.90
CA GLU A 81 -0.31 -7.39 -20.32
C GLU A 81 -0.10 -6.45 -19.12
N PHE A 82 -0.54 -5.19 -19.26
CA PHE A 82 -0.53 -4.24 -18.16
C PHE A 82 -1.37 -4.71 -16.98
N MET A 83 -2.59 -5.20 -17.23
CA MET A 83 -3.48 -5.75 -16.20
C MET A 83 -2.88 -6.97 -15.51
N ASP A 84 -2.22 -7.85 -16.25
CA ASP A 84 -1.54 -9.03 -15.72
C ASP A 84 -0.39 -8.62 -14.79
N GLY A 85 0.40 -7.61 -15.19
CA GLY A 85 1.45 -7.03 -14.35
C GLY A 85 0.93 -6.42 -13.05
N VAL A 86 -0.17 -5.66 -13.12
CA VAL A 86 -0.85 -5.08 -11.95
C VAL A 86 -1.40 -6.17 -11.02
N THR A 87 -1.94 -7.24 -11.60
CA THR A 87 -2.42 -8.40 -10.85
C THR A 87 -1.27 -9.12 -10.16
N ALA A 88 -0.13 -9.29 -10.83
CA ALA A 88 1.06 -9.90 -10.26
C ALA A 88 1.62 -9.09 -9.06
N ILE A 89 1.69 -7.77 -9.17
CA ILE A 89 2.10 -6.89 -8.05
C ILE A 89 1.19 -7.10 -6.84
N LYS A 90 -0.13 -7.13 -7.03
CA LYS A 90 -1.08 -7.33 -5.93
C LYS A 90 -0.97 -8.72 -5.33
N ALA A 91 -0.79 -9.75 -6.15
CA ALA A 91 -0.58 -11.11 -5.69
C ALA A 91 0.69 -11.20 -4.84
N GLN A 92 1.79 -10.58 -5.28
CA GLN A 92 3.03 -10.50 -4.53
C GLN A 92 2.84 -9.82 -3.15
N LEU A 93 2.20 -8.65 -3.12
CA LEU A 93 1.91 -7.95 -1.85
C LEU A 93 0.95 -8.74 -0.96
N ARG A 94 0.00 -9.47 -1.55
CA ARG A 94 -0.93 -10.34 -0.80
C ARG A 94 -0.21 -11.55 -0.19
N ARG A 95 0.76 -12.14 -0.89
CA ARG A 95 1.64 -13.19 -0.32
C ARG A 95 2.41 -12.66 0.89
N LEU A 96 3.03 -11.49 0.78
CA LEU A 96 3.73 -10.83 1.89
C LEU A 96 2.78 -10.59 3.07
N GLU A 97 1.59 -10.07 2.80
CA GLU A 97 0.56 -9.77 3.82
C GLU A 97 0.04 -11.01 4.56
N MET A 98 0.03 -12.17 3.89
CA MET A 98 -0.48 -13.45 4.41
C MET A 98 0.61 -14.36 4.99
N ILE A 99 1.86 -13.89 5.04
CA ILE A 99 2.94 -14.68 5.63
C ILE A 99 2.65 -14.94 7.11
N LYS A 100 3.05 -16.12 7.60
CA LYS A 100 2.81 -16.55 8.99
C LYS A 100 3.80 -15.93 9.98
N ALA A 101 4.08 -14.65 9.84
CA ALA A 101 4.93 -13.86 10.72
C ALA A 101 4.55 -12.37 10.62
N PRO A 102 4.83 -11.55 11.65
CA PRO A 102 4.56 -10.11 11.61
C PRO A 102 5.40 -9.42 10.53
N VAL A 103 4.79 -8.56 9.73
CA VAL A 103 5.47 -7.72 8.74
C VAL A 103 5.34 -6.25 9.13
N VAL A 104 6.47 -5.55 9.25
CA VAL A 104 6.54 -4.14 9.64
C VAL A 104 7.20 -3.31 8.55
N ALA A 105 6.54 -2.24 8.12
CA ALA A 105 7.16 -1.20 7.31
C ALA A 105 7.86 -0.17 8.23
N ALA A 106 9.18 -0.12 8.14
CA ALA A 106 10.04 0.85 8.78
C ALA A 106 10.34 2.00 7.79
N ILE A 107 9.54 3.06 7.89
CA ILE A 107 9.47 4.17 6.94
C ILE A 107 10.49 5.25 7.33
N ASN A 108 11.68 5.18 6.72
CA ASN A 108 12.79 6.10 6.95
C ASN A 108 12.65 7.46 6.24
N GLY A 109 11.74 7.58 5.28
CA GLY A 109 11.53 8.78 4.47
C GLY A 109 10.22 8.72 3.67
N ALA A 110 10.10 9.51 2.60
CA ALA A 110 8.85 9.58 1.83
C ALA A 110 8.39 8.19 1.31
N ALA A 111 7.12 7.87 1.53
CA ALA A 111 6.44 6.66 1.06
C ALA A 111 5.19 7.10 0.29
N LEU A 112 5.28 7.09 -1.04
CA LEU A 112 4.26 7.66 -1.91
C LEU A 112 3.78 6.65 -2.95
N GLY A 113 2.47 6.66 -3.20
CA GLY A 113 1.80 5.81 -4.17
C GLY A 113 2.08 4.33 -3.92
N GLY A 114 2.55 3.60 -4.94
CA GLY A 114 3.03 2.21 -4.81
C GLY A 114 3.97 1.97 -3.62
N GLY A 115 4.77 2.96 -3.21
CA GLY A 115 5.60 2.88 -2.01
C GLY A 115 4.81 2.77 -0.71
N TYR A 116 3.70 3.50 -0.62
CA TYR A 116 2.79 3.39 0.51
C TYR A 116 1.85 2.17 0.37
N GLU A 117 1.56 1.70 -0.84
CA GLU A 117 0.84 0.42 -1.04
C GLU A 117 1.62 -0.77 -0.47
N ILE A 118 2.95 -0.77 -0.58
CA ILE A 118 3.83 -1.73 0.11
C ILE A 118 3.65 -1.62 1.64
N CYS A 119 3.64 -0.39 2.18
CA CYS A 119 3.42 -0.17 3.61
C CYS A 119 2.04 -0.65 4.09
N LEU A 120 1.01 -0.51 3.26
CA LEU A 120 -0.35 -0.96 3.57
C LEU A 120 -0.46 -2.48 3.61
N ALA A 121 0.35 -3.20 2.83
CA ALA A 121 0.45 -4.66 2.88
C ALA A 121 1.14 -5.19 4.15
N CYS A 122 1.85 -4.34 4.90
CA CYS A 122 2.45 -4.69 6.18
C CYS A 122 1.42 -4.60 7.31
N ASN A 123 1.57 -5.43 8.35
CA ASN A 123 0.70 -5.41 9.53
C ASN A 123 0.93 -4.16 10.40
N HIS A 124 2.17 -3.66 10.42
CA HIS A 124 2.54 -2.49 11.21
C HIS A 124 3.38 -1.50 10.40
N ARG A 125 3.36 -0.23 10.80
CA ARG A 125 3.92 0.91 10.05
C ARG A 125 4.48 1.91 11.05
N ILE A 126 5.79 2.08 11.03
CA ILE A 126 6.53 2.98 11.91
C ILE A 126 7.26 3.97 11.02
N ALA A 127 7.12 5.26 11.28
CA ALA A 127 7.80 6.29 10.48
C ALA A 127 8.70 7.16 11.35
N ILE A 128 9.88 7.52 10.82
CA ILE A 128 10.72 8.54 11.44
C ILE A 128 9.94 9.87 11.43
N ASN A 129 9.90 10.56 12.57
CA ASN A 129 9.18 11.83 12.74
C ASN A 129 9.93 13.02 12.13
N ASP A 130 10.19 12.97 10.82
CA ASP A 130 10.67 14.10 10.03
C ASP A 130 9.49 14.79 9.33
N ARG A 131 9.30 16.08 9.59
CA ARG A 131 8.25 16.90 8.95
C ARG A 131 8.36 16.98 7.42
N LYS A 132 9.54 16.70 6.86
CA LYS A 132 9.77 16.65 5.41
C LYS A 132 9.25 15.36 4.77
N THR A 133 9.13 14.27 5.54
CA THR A 133 8.56 13.01 5.08
C THR A 133 7.12 13.22 4.61
N LYS A 134 6.79 12.63 3.46
CA LYS A 134 5.44 12.61 2.90
C LYS A 134 4.94 11.19 2.79
N ILE A 135 3.72 10.98 3.26
CA ILE A 135 3.02 9.69 3.24
C ILE A 135 1.66 9.92 2.57
N GLY A 136 1.31 9.07 1.60
CA GLY A 136 0.02 9.12 0.93
C GLY A 136 -0.01 8.44 -0.44
N LEU A 137 -1.15 8.55 -1.11
CA LEU A 137 -1.47 7.93 -2.40
C LEU A 137 -1.81 9.01 -3.45
N PRO A 138 -0.82 9.69 -4.05
CA PRO A 138 -1.05 10.84 -4.91
C PRO A 138 -1.41 10.49 -6.38
N GLU A 139 -1.67 9.23 -6.72
CA GLU A 139 -1.88 8.73 -8.09
C GLU A 139 -2.95 9.51 -8.86
N VAL A 140 -4.01 9.94 -8.18
CA VAL A 140 -5.09 10.74 -8.80
C VAL A 140 -4.59 12.05 -9.39
N THR A 141 -3.49 12.61 -8.88
CA THR A 141 -2.86 13.83 -9.43
C THR A 141 -2.18 13.61 -10.77
N LEU A 142 -1.94 12.33 -11.14
CA LEU A 142 -1.41 11.90 -12.42
C LEU A 142 -2.49 11.31 -13.34
N GLY A 143 -3.77 11.42 -12.95
CA GLY A 143 -4.87 10.81 -13.71
C GLY A 143 -5.00 9.29 -13.52
N LEU A 144 -4.36 8.73 -12.50
CA LEU A 144 -4.38 7.30 -12.18
C LEU A 144 -5.13 7.03 -10.87
N LEU A 145 -5.12 5.76 -10.43
CA LEU A 145 -5.55 5.37 -9.09
C LEU A 145 -4.50 4.50 -8.40
N PRO A 146 -4.56 4.30 -7.08
CA PRO A 146 -3.68 3.37 -6.36
C PRO A 146 -3.98 1.90 -6.74
N GLY A 147 -3.29 1.39 -7.76
CA GLY A 147 -3.60 0.12 -8.43
C GLY A 147 -2.94 -1.12 -7.83
N GLY A 148 -1.97 -0.94 -6.93
CA GLY A 148 -1.27 -2.00 -6.19
C GLY A 148 -1.98 -2.45 -4.92
N GLY A 149 -3.29 -2.19 -4.81
CA GLY A 149 -4.13 -2.53 -3.65
C GLY A 149 -4.38 -1.36 -2.70
N GLY A 150 -3.95 -0.15 -3.02
CA GLY A 150 -4.07 1.01 -2.17
C GLY A 150 -5.53 1.43 -1.92
N VAL A 151 -6.40 1.36 -2.93
CA VAL A 151 -7.84 1.64 -2.75
C VAL A 151 -8.44 0.58 -1.83
N VAL A 152 -8.18 -0.69 -2.11
CA VAL A 152 -8.76 -1.84 -1.38
C VAL A 152 -8.32 -1.86 0.09
N ARG A 153 -7.03 -1.67 0.36
CA ARG A 153 -6.49 -1.71 1.73
C ARG A 153 -6.86 -0.48 2.52
N LEU A 154 -6.78 0.72 1.94
CA LEU A 154 -7.04 1.95 2.69
C LEU A 154 -8.53 2.11 3.03
N THR A 155 -9.44 1.73 2.12
CA THR A 155 -10.88 1.73 2.40
C THR A 155 -11.28 0.73 3.47
N ARG A 156 -10.60 -0.42 3.56
CA ARG A 156 -10.79 -1.37 4.67
C ARG A 156 -10.20 -0.82 5.97
N LEU A 157 -9.01 -0.24 5.92
CA LEU A 157 -8.31 0.27 7.10
C LEU A 157 -9.07 1.43 7.76
N LEU A 158 -9.51 2.42 6.98
CA LEU A 158 -10.09 3.67 7.50
C LEU A 158 -11.60 3.77 7.31
N GLY A 159 -12.19 2.94 6.46
CA GLY A 159 -13.55 3.16 5.95
C GLY A 159 -13.57 4.13 4.77
N PHE A 160 -14.69 4.14 4.05
CA PHE A 160 -14.87 4.94 2.84
C PHE A 160 -14.63 6.46 3.07
N GLU A 161 -15.29 7.05 4.07
CA GLU A 161 -15.27 8.51 4.27
C GLU A 161 -13.88 9.02 4.69
N ALA A 162 -13.19 8.29 5.58
CA ALA A 162 -11.87 8.69 6.06
C ALA A 162 -10.75 8.41 5.05
N ALA A 163 -10.92 7.43 4.17
CA ALA A 163 -10.00 7.16 3.07
C ALA A 163 -10.12 8.16 1.91
N ALA A 164 -11.32 8.75 1.70
CA ALA A 164 -11.62 9.56 0.52
C ALA A 164 -10.63 10.72 0.26
N PRO A 165 -10.19 11.53 1.24
CA PRO A 165 -9.23 12.61 0.97
C PRO A 165 -7.88 12.10 0.44
N PHE A 166 -7.44 10.92 0.88
CA PHE A 166 -6.17 10.34 0.45
C PHE A 166 -6.28 9.72 -0.93
N LEU A 167 -7.42 9.11 -1.26
CA LEU A 167 -7.63 8.44 -2.54
C LEU A 167 -8.10 9.41 -3.64
N MET A 168 -9.16 10.18 -3.40
CA MET A 168 -9.82 11.00 -4.43
C MET A 168 -9.15 12.36 -4.64
N GLU A 169 -8.39 12.85 -3.64
CA GLU A 169 -7.70 14.14 -3.72
C GLU A 169 -6.17 13.99 -3.71
N GLY A 170 -5.65 12.77 -3.51
CA GLY A 170 -4.21 12.52 -3.48
C GLY A 170 -3.51 13.19 -2.30
N LYS A 171 -4.23 13.43 -1.19
CA LYS A 171 -3.71 14.15 -0.02
C LYS A 171 -2.46 13.45 0.52
N GLN A 172 -1.39 14.22 0.67
CA GLN A 172 -0.15 13.78 1.33
C GLN A 172 -0.01 14.45 2.69
N VAL A 173 0.47 13.71 3.67
CA VAL A 173 0.61 14.19 5.05
C VAL A 173 2.00 13.91 5.61
N ASN A 174 2.39 14.67 6.63
CA ASN A 174 3.62 14.39 7.39
C ASN A 174 3.38 13.23 8.39
N PRO A 175 4.43 12.67 9.03
CA PRO A 175 4.28 11.52 9.95
C PRO A 175 3.30 11.75 11.11
N GLU A 176 3.32 12.91 11.78
CA GLU A 176 2.38 13.21 12.88
C GLU A 176 0.92 13.20 12.41
N GLN A 177 0.65 13.80 11.24
CA GLN A 177 -0.67 13.80 10.63
C GLN A 177 -1.07 12.41 10.12
N ALA A 178 -0.10 11.63 9.62
CA ALA A 178 -0.31 10.25 9.20
C ALA A 178 -0.71 9.37 10.38
N LEU A 179 -0.06 9.53 11.54
CA LEU A 179 -0.41 8.83 12.78
C LEU A 179 -1.83 9.18 13.21
N LYS A 180 -2.15 10.49 13.26
CA LYS A 180 -3.49 10.98 13.63
C LYS A 180 -4.59 10.46 12.68
N ALA A 181 -4.27 10.29 11.40
CA ALA A 181 -5.20 9.80 10.39
C ALA A 181 -5.31 8.26 10.33
N GLY A 182 -4.51 7.53 11.12
CA GLY A 182 -4.47 6.06 11.09
C GLY A 182 -3.71 5.46 9.89
N LEU A 183 -2.92 6.26 9.18
CA LEU A 183 -2.09 5.81 8.06
C LEU A 183 -0.83 5.07 8.52
N ILE A 184 -0.30 5.44 9.69
CA ILE A 184 0.79 4.74 10.37
C ILE A 184 0.38 4.48 11.81
N HIS A 185 1.13 3.63 12.51
CA HIS A 185 0.80 3.21 13.86
C HIS A 185 1.71 3.83 14.92
N GLU A 186 2.96 4.14 14.56
CA GLU A 186 3.94 4.64 15.50
C GLU A 186 4.94 5.61 14.85
N LEU A 187 5.48 6.52 15.66
CA LEU A 187 6.56 7.43 15.29
C LEU A 187 7.88 6.97 15.91
N ALA A 188 8.97 7.17 15.18
CA ALA A 188 10.33 6.95 15.65
C ALA A 188 11.16 8.22 15.58
N ASP A 189 12.14 8.36 16.48
CA ASP A 189 12.99 9.56 16.53
C ASP A 189 14.07 9.53 15.44
N ASN A 190 14.57 8.33 15.13
CA ASN A 190 15.62 8.11 14.15
C ASN A 190 15.58 6.66 13.62
N ALA A 191 16.53 6.31 12.73
CA ALA A 191 16.56 4.99 12.10
C ALA A 191 16.82 3.83 13.07
N GLU A 192 17.63 4.04 14.11
CA GLU A 192 17.92 3.01 15.12
C GLU A 192 16.67 2.73 15.95
N ASP A 193 16.01 3.78 16.46
CA ASP A 193 14.74 3.66 17.20
C ASP A 193 13.65 3.00 16.34
N MET A 194 13.55 3.39 15.06
CA MET A 194 12.58 2.81 14.12
C MET A 194 12.78 1.29 13.95
N LEU A 195 14.02 0.84 13.75
CA LEU A 195 14.33 -0.59 13.61
C LEU A 195 14.13 -1.33 14.93
N ALA A 196 14.49 -0.73 16.07
CA ALA A 196 14.28 -1.32 17.39
C ALA A 196 12.78 -1.55 17.67
N LYS A 197 11.94 -0.53 17.42
CA LYS A 197 10.48 -0.64 17.56
C LYS A 197 9.87 -1.66 16.60
N ALA A 198 10.35 -1.71 15.35
CA ALA A 198 9.87 -2.69 14.38
C ALA A 198 10.15 -4.12 14.85
N LYS A 199 11.37 -4.40 15.33
CA LYS A 199 11.73 -5.70 15.88
C LYS A 199 10.96 -6.02 17.15
N ALA A 200 10.76 -5.04 18.03
CA ALA A 200 9.96 -5.20 19.24
C ALA A 200 8.50 -5.57 18.92
N PHE A 201 7.90 -4.93 17.91
CA PHE A 201 6.56 -5.26 17.43
C PHE A 201 6.49 -6.72 16.95
N CYS A 202 7.46 -7.18 16.15
CA CYS A 202 7.51 -8.58 15.68
C CYS A 202 7.53 -9.56 16.86
N LYS A 203 8.39 -9.33 17.86
CA LYS A 203 8.49 -10.20 19.04
C LYS A 203 7.21 -10.22 19.86
N ALA A 204 6.54 -9.07 19.99
CA ALA A 204 5.33 -8.95 20.80
C ALA A 204 4.06 -9.50 20.13
N ASN A 205 4.03 -9.59 18.80
CA ASN A 205 2.81 -9.88 18.04
C ASN A 205 2.94 -11.05 17.05
N PRO A 206 3.48 -12.22 17.43
CA PRO A 206 3.88 -13.28 16.48
C PRO A 206 2.76 -13.83 15.59
N ASN A 207 1.49 -13.65 15.98
CA ASN A 207 0.32 -14.16 15.25
C ASN A 207 -0.56 -13.04 14.66
N VAL A 208 -0.01 -11.82 14.50
CA VAL A 208 -0.76 -10.69 13.94
C VAL A 208 -1.29 -11.02 12.55
N GLN A 209 -2.50 -10.56 12.26
CA GLN A 209 -3.12 -10.65 10.95
C GLN A 209 -3.69 -9.27 10.61
N GLN A 210 -3.90 -8.99 9.32
CA GLN A 210 -4.62 -7.79 8.94
C GLN A 210 -6.05 -7.83 9.49
N PRO A 211 -6.64 -6.69 9.89
CA PRO A 211 -7.98 -6.66 10.44
C PRO A 211 -9.01 -7.32 9.52
N TRP A 212 -8.92 -7.10 8.20
CA TRP A 212 -9.85 -7.65 7.21
C TRP A 212 -9.73 -9.16 6.96
N ASP A 213 -8.67 -9.80 7.45
CA ASP A 213 -8.48 -11.25 7.38
C ASP A 213 -8.94 -11.97 8.67
N THR A 214 -9.42 -11.21 9.66
CA THR A 214 -9.92 -11.77 10.91
C THR A 214 -11.43 -12.02 10.89
N LYS A 215 -11.87 -13.08 11.58
CA LYS A 215 -13.30 -13.41 11.70
C LYS A 215 -14.04 -12.29 12.43
N GLY A 216 -15.13 -11.81 11.81
CA GLY A 216 -15.99 -10.78 12.42
C GLY A 216 -15.52 -9.35 12.17
N TYR A 217 -14.52 -9.15 11.31
CA TYR A 217 -14.15 -7.84 10.80
C TYR A 217 -15.35 -7.03 10.33
N LYS A 218 -15.33 -5.73 10.64
CA LYS A 218 -16.31 -4.75 10.19
C LYS A 218 -15.57 -3.53 9.64
N VAL A 219 -15.95 -3.12 8.43
CA VAL A 219 -15.44 -1.91 7.81
C VAL A 219 -15.81 -0.71 8.68
N PRO A 220 -14.84 0.15 9.07
CA PRO A 220 -15.16 1.41 9.76
C PRO A 220 -16.14 2.25 8.94
N GLY A 221 -17.21 2.75 9.58
CA GLY A 221 -18.28 3.48 8.88
C GLY A 221 -19.28 2.60 8.10
N GLY A 222 -19.03 1.29 7.99
CA GLY A 222 -19.91 0.33 7.35
C GLY A 222 -19.66 0.11 5.86
N THR A 223 -20.23 -0.97 5.32
CA THR A 223 -20.24 -1.28 3.89
C THR A 223 -21.31 -0.46 3.15
N PRO A 224 -21.34 -0.47 1.81
CA PRO A 224 -22.37 0.25 1.04
C PRO A 224 -23.82 -0.13 1.37
N SER A 225 -24.06 -1.33 1.91
CA SER A 225 -25.38 -1.76 2.38
C SER A 225 -25.73 -1.28 3.80
N HIS A 226 -24.77 -0.74 4.54
CA HIS A 226 -25.02 -0.20 5.88
C HIS A 226 -25.77 1.14 5.79
N PRO A 227 -26.88 1.35 6.54
CA PRO A 227 -27.74 2.53 6.38
C PRO A 227 -27.00 3.87 6.45
N GLY A 228 -26.00 3.99 7.34
CA GLY A 228 -25.22 5.22 7.50
C GLY A 228 -24.45 5.64 6.25
N LEU A 229 -23.95 4.68 5.46
CA LEU A 229 -23.26 4.95 4.21
C LEU A 229 -24.23 4.95 3.03
N ALA A 230 -25.20 4.02 2.99
CA ALA A 230 -26.19 3.87 1.94
C ALA A 230 -26.98 5.17 1.67
N MET A 231 -27.32 5.94 2.72
CA MET A 231 -28.04 7.21 2.57
C MET A 231 -27.18 8.33 1.95
N LYS A 232 -25.85 8.27 2.10
CA LYS A 232 -24.92 9.29 1.61
C LYS A 232 -24.42 8.98 0.20
N LEU A 233 -24.24 7.70 -0.13
CA LEU A 233 -23.64 7.24 -1.39
C LEU A 233 -24.26 7.85 -2.66
N PRO A 234 -25.60 8.00 -2.79
CA PRO A 234 -26.19 8.58 -4.00
C PRO A 234 -25.77 10.02 -4.30
N ILE A 235 -25.34 10.77 -3.28
CA ILE A 235 -24.95 12.19 -3.41
C ILE A 235 -23.47 12.32 -3.80
N VAL A 236 -22.64 11.33 -3.47
CA VAL A 236 -21.18 11.39 -3.66
C VAL A 236 -20.79 11.58 -5.15
N PRO A 237 -21.34 10.83 -6.12
CA PRO A 237 -21.04 11.06 -7.53
C PRO A 237 -21.38 12.48 -8.00
N ALA A 238 -22.50 13.04 -7.52
CA ALA A 238 -22.92 14.39 -7.88
C ALA A 238 -21.98 15.47 -7.30
N MET A 239 -21.57 15.32 -6.04
CA MET A 239 -20.59 16.20 -5.41
C MET A 239 -19.23 16.13 -6.12
N LEU A 240 -18.80 14.91 -6.46
CA LEU A 240 -17.55 14.68 -7.16
C LEU A 240 -17.57 15.32 -8.54
N LYS A 241 -18.62 15.08 -9.34
CA LYS A 241 -18.82 15.70 -10.64
C LYS A 241 -18.88 17.21 -10.57
N ASN A 242 -19.48 17.78 -9.52
CA ASN A 242 -19.48 19.24 -9.32
C ASN A 242 -18.06 19.79 -9.07
N LYS A 243 -17.21 19.04 -8.35
CA LYS A 243 -15.81 19.42 -8.06
C LYS A 243 -14.91 19.25 -9.28
N THR A 244 -15.03 18.14 -10.02
CA THR A 244 -14.20 17.80 -11.18
C THR A 244 -14.72 18.37 -12.50
N LYS A 245 -15.96 18.88 -12.50
CA LYS A 245 -16.72 19.26 -13.70
C LYS A 245 -16.87 18.12 -14.73
N GLY A 246 -16.65 16.87 -14.31
CA GLY A 246 -16.64 15.70 -15.20
C GLY A 246 -15.45 15.65 -16.15
N CYS A 247 -14.39 16.43 -15.91
CA CYS A 247 -13.21 16.49 -16.78
C CYS A 247 -12.08 15.54 -16.34
N TYR A 248 -12.22 14.90 -15.18
CA TYR A 248 -11.19 14.04 -14.60
C TYR A 248 -11.80 12.66 -14.30
N PRO A 249 -11.46 11.62 -15.08
CA PRO A 249 -12.04 10.28 -14.90
C PRO A 249 -11.50 9.56 -13.66
N ALA A 250 -10.26 9.85 -13.24
CA ALA A 250 -9.62 9.14 -12.13
C ALA A 250 -10.35 9.22 -10.78
N PRO A 251 -10.82 10.39 -10.31
CA PRO A 251 -11.61 10.45 -9.09
C PRO A 251 -12.89 9.61 -9.15
N GLU A 252 -13.55 9.54 -10.32
CA GLU A 252 -14.77 8.75 -10.52
C GLU A 252 -14.47 7.24 -10.49
N ALA A 253 -13.40 6.81 -11.17
CA ALA A 253 -12.92 5.43 -11.12
C ALA A 253 -12.50 5.02 -9.69
N ILE A 254 -11.86 5.91 -8.95
CA ILE A 254 -11.49 5.69 -7.54
C ILE A 254 -12.73 5.54 -6.67
N LEU A 255 -13.75 6.38 -6.87
CA LEU A 255 -15.03 6.27 -6.18
C LEU A 255 -15.68 4.90 -6.43
N SER A 256 -15.77 4.49 -7.70
CA SER A 256 -16.36 3.20 -8.04
C SER A 256 -15.57 2.04 -7.45
N ALA A 257 -14.24 2.01 -7.62
CA ALA A 257 -13.37 0.98 -7.04
C ALA A 257 -13.50 0.93 -5.50
N ALA A 258 -13.54 2.08 -4.83
CA ALA A 258 -13.68 2.15 -3.37
C ALA A 258 -15.03 1.60 -2.90
N VAL A 259 -16.14 1.91 -3.58
CA VAL A 259 -17.48 1.44 -3.20
C VAL A 259 -17.63 -0.05 -3.51
N GLU A 260 -17.32 -0.47 -4.74
CA GLU A 260 -17.47 -1.86 -5.18
C GLU A 260 -16.57 -2.81 -4.37
N SER A 261 -15.34 -2.39 -4.06
CA SER A 261 -14.41 -3.20 -3.25
C SER A 261 -14.91 -3.53 -1.84
N LEU A 262 -15.83 -2.73 -1.28
CA LEU A 262 -16.42 -2.95 0.03
C LEU A 262 -17.67 -3.85 -0.01
N GLN A 263 -18.10 -4.26 -1.20
CA GLN A 263 -19.25 -5.17 -1.39
C GLN A 263 -18.82 -6.64 -1.53
N VAL A 264 -17.51 -6.89 -1.63
CA VAL A 264 -16.92 -8.19 -1.96
C VAL A 264 -15.72 -8.50 -1.07
N ASP A 265 -15.23 -9.74 -1.14
CA ASP A 265 -14.01 -10.16 -0.46
C ASP A 265 -12.75 -9.44 -0.99
N VAL A 266 -11.64 -9.53 -0.25
CA VAL A 266 -10.38 -8.83 -0.55
C VAL A 266 -9.83 -9.20 -1.93
N ASP A 267 -9.84 -10.49 -2.29
CA ASP A 267 -9.23 -10.95 -3.52
C ASP A 267 -10.06 -10.57 -4.75
N THR A 268 -11.40 -10.62 -4.63
CA THR A 268 -12.30 -10.07 -5.65
C THR A 268 -12.15 -8.55 -5.78
N ALA A 269 -12.01 -7.84 -4.67
CA ALA A 269 -11.81 -6.39 -4.66
C ALA A 269 -10.52 -5.98 -5.39
N PHE A 270 -9.42 -6.71 -5.21
CA PHE A 270 -8.18 -6.45 -5.96
C PHE A 270 -8.35 -6.56 -7.47
N LYS A 271 -9.19 -7.50 -7.95
CA LYS A 271 -9.50 -7.63 -9.38
C LYS A 271 -10.29 -6.43 -9.90
N ILE A 272 -11.27 -5.94 -9.12
CA ILE A 272 -12.05 -4.75 -9.48
C ILE A 272 -11.14 -3.52 -9.57
N GLU A 273 -10.33 -3.28 -8.55
CA GLU A 273 -9.36 -2.18 -8.55
C GLU A 273 -8.39 -2.27 -9.74
N GLY A 274 -7.94 -3.49 -10.09
CA GLY A 274 -7.07 -3.72 -11.25
C GLY A 274 -7.73 -3.31 -12.57
N ARG A 275 -9.00 -3.67 -12.77
CA ARG A 275 -9.75 -3.26 -13.97
C ARG A 275 -9.87 -1.74 -14.08
N TYR A 276 -10.20 -1.05 -12.99
CA TYR A 276 -10.29 0.41 -12.99
C TYR A 276 -8.92 1.06 -13.22
N PHE A 277 -7.85 0.52 -12.65
CA PHE A 277 -6.49 1.02 -12.88
C PHE A 277 -6.07 0.87 -14.35
N THR A 278 -6.23 -0.32 -14.92
CA THR A 278 -5.96 -0.59 -16.35
C THR A 278 -6.81 0.28 -17.27
N SER A 279 -8.04 0.62 -16.89
CA SER A 279 -8.89 1.52 -17.69
C SER A 279 -8.42 2.98 -17.68
N LEU A 280 -7.63 3.40 -16.69
CA LEU A 280 -7.11 4.77 -16.58
C LEU A 280 -5.73 4.93 -17.23
N ALA A 281 -4.90 3.87 -17.15
CA ALA A 281 -3.55 3.84 -17.69
C ALA A 281 -3.56 3.81 -19.22
#